data_AF-A0A9Q1RCA2-F1
#
_entry.id   AF-A0A9Q1RCA2-F1
#
_cell.length_a   1.000
_cell.length_b   1.000
_cell.length_c   1.000
_cell.angle_alpha   90.00
_cell.angle_beta   90.00
_cell.angle_gamma   90.00
#
_symmetry.space_group_name_H-M   'P 1'
#
loop_
_entity.id
_entity.type
_entity.pdbx_description
1 polymer ?
#
loop_
_entity_poly.entity_id
_entity_poly.type
_entity_poly.pdbx_seq_one_letter_code
_entity_poly.pdbx_strand_id
1 'polypeptide(L)'
;MLLATAGHERKVVIWDLEKDQVNFGEGHADFITDVRFKPNSTVIATSSFDRTVMIWDAAMCEEEEEEEDEQTQVEQVKEASKKEDKDISVTDTVSLMI
;
A
#
# COMPACT_ATOMS: atom_id res chain seq x y z
N MET A 1 23.09 -11.09 -0.07
CA MET A 1 24.09 -11.06 -1.17
C MET A 1 23.31 -10.87 -2.45
N LEU A 2 23.60 -9.82 -3.20
CA LEU A 2 22.86 -9.51 -4.42
C LEU A 2 23.56 -10.09 -5.65
N LEU A 3 22.77 -10.70 -6.53
CA LEU A 3 23.20 -11.15 -7.86
C LEU A 3 22.32 -10.45 -8.90
N ALA A 4 22.93 -9.92 -9.96
CA ALA A 4 22.19 -9.26 -11.04
C ALA A 4 22.58 -9.88 -12.36
N THR A 5 21.58 -10.14 -13.18
CA THR A 5 21.74 -10.66 -14.53
C THR A 5 21.03 -9.74 -15.51
N ALA A 6 21.67 -9.50 -16.64
CA ALA A 6 21.09 -8.76 -17.74
C ALA A 6 21.59 -9.32 -19.06
N GLY A 7 20.83 -9.09 -20.13
CA GLY A 7 21.18 -9.59 -21.44
C GLY A 7 20.26 -9.04 -22.53
N HIS A 8 20.01 -9.88 -23.54
CA HIS A 8 19.23 -9.48 -24.71
C HIS A 8 17.72 -9.29 -24.42
N GLU A 9 17.25 -9.70 -23.26
CA GLU A 9 15.82 -9.70 -22.94
C GLU A 9 15.27 -8.31 -22.58
N ARG A 10 16.10 -7.25 -22.63
CA ARG A 10 15.75 -5.86 -22.25
C ARG A 10 15.28 -5.71 -20.78
N LYS A 11 15.40 -6.79 -20.02
CA LYS A 11 15.04 -6.90 -18.61
C LYS A 11 16.30 -7.15 -17.80
N VAL A 12 16.35 -6.57 -16.61
CA VAL A 12 17.33 -6.92 -15.58
C VAL A 12 16.62 -7.77 -14.52
N VAL A 13 17.28 -8.84 -14.10
CA VAL A 13 16.82 -9.65 -12.97
C VAL A 13 17.80 -9.47 -11.82
N ILE A 14 17.27 -9.12 -10.67
CA ILE A 14 18.03 -8.88 -9.44
C ILE A 14 17.57 -9.92 -8.42
N TRP A 15 18.51 -10.67 -7.90
CA TRP A 15 18.28 -11.72 -6.91
C TRP A 15 18.89 -11.29 -5.59
N ASP A 16 18.09 -11.32 -4.52
CA ASP A 16 18.61 -11.29 -3.15
C ASP A 16 18.67 -12.70 -2.58
N LEU A 17 19.88 -13.25 -2.52
CA LEU A 17 20.13 -14.60 -2.04
C LEU A 17 20.05 -14.71 -0.51
N GLU A 18 20.02 -13.59 0.23
CA GLU A 18 19.83 -13.63 1.68
C GLU A 18 18.35 -13.76 2.06
N LYS A 19 17.48 -13.11 1.28
CA LYS A 19 16.03 -13.10 1.52
C LYS A 19 15.25 -14.07 0.62
N ASP A 20 15.93 -14.72 -0.32
CA ASP A 20 15.34 -15.54 -1.39
C ASP A 20 14.29 -14.76 -2.20
N GLN A 21 14.58 -13.49 -2.50
CA GLN A 21 13.70 -12.58 -3.23
C GLN A 21 14.22 -12.31 -4.65
N VAL A 22 13.30 -12.08 -5.58
CA VAL A 22 13.60 -11.81 -6.99
C VAL A 22 12.87 -10.56 -7.43
N ASN A 23 13.64 -9.57 -7.88
CA ASN A 23 13.14 -8.31 -8.38
C ASN A 23 13.43 -8.22 -9.89
N PHE A 24 12.48 -7.66 -10.63
CA PHE A 24 12.60 -7.47 -12.07
C PHE A 24 12.56 -5.98 -12.39
N GLY A 25 13.53 -5.55 -13.19
CA GLY A 25 13.54 -4.21 -13.77
C GLY A 25 13.22 -4.28 -15.26
N GLU A 26 12.12 -3.65 -15.66
CA GLU A 26 11.76 -3.46 -17.07
C GLU A 26 11.77 -1.98 -17.40
N GLY A 27 12.37 -1.62 -18.54
CA GLY A 27 12.40 -0.22 -18.97
C GLY A 27 13.34 0.05 -20.13
N HIS A 28 14.41 -0.73 -20.27
CA HIS A 28 15.33 -0.58 -21.39
C HIS A 28 14.64 -0.90 -22.72
N ALA A 29 14.86 -0.04 -23.71
CA ALA A 29 14.29 -0.21 -25.05
C ALA A 29 15.15 -1.13 -25.94
N ASP A 30 16.37 -1.44 -25.52
CA ASP A 30 17.33 -2.29 -26.23
C ASP A 30 18.22 -3.10 -25.26
N PHE A 31 19.11 -3.94 -25.78
CA PHE A 31 19.93 -4.87 -25.02
C PHE A 31 20.75 -4.16 -23.95
N ILE A 32 20.76 -4.75 -22.76
CA ILE A 32 21.57 -4.28 -21.65
C ILE A 32 23.00 -4.76 -21.89
N THR A 33 23.95 -3.82 -21.81
CA THR A 33 25.35 -4.03 -22.15
C THR A 33 26.24 -4.21 -20.92
N ASP A 34 25.87 -3.62 -19.78
CA ASP A 34 26.61 -3.74 -18.53
C ASP A 34 25.67 -3.58 -17.32
N VAL A 35 26.09 -4.17 -16.20
CA VAL A 35 25.42 -4.08 -14.89
C VAL A 35 26.47 -3.86 -13.82
N ARG A 36 26.30 -2.81 -13.01
CA ARG A 36 27.22 -2.48 -11.92
C ARG A 36 26.49 -2.29 -10.61
N PHE A 37 27.00 -2.96 -9.58
CA PHE A 37 26.62 -2.73 -8.20
C PHE A 37 27.38 -1.55 -7.61
N LYS A 38 26.69 -0.70 -6.86
CA LYS A 38 27.34 0.23 -5.96
C LYS A 38 27.85 -0.55 -4.72
N PRO A 39 29.13 -0.43 -4.33
CA PRO A 39 29.65 -1.08 -3.13
C PRO A 39 28.85 -0.67 -1.88
N ASN A 40 28.52 -1.64 -1.02
CA ASN A 40 27.77 -1.45 0.24
C ASN A 40 26.39 -0.79 0.07
N SER A 41 25.75 -0.95 -1.09
CA SER A 41 24.45 -0.34 -1.37
C SER A 41 23.58 -1.29 -2.18
N THR A 42 22.27 -1.12 -2.05
CA THR A 42 21.25 -1.83 -2.84
C THR A 42 21.06 -1.22 -4.23
N VAL A 43 21.84 -0.19 -4.57
CA VAL A 43 21.73 0.50 -5.84
C VAL A 43 22.49 -0.23 -6.94
N ILE A 44 21.81 -0.45 -8.05
CA ILE A 44 22.33 -1.10 -9.26
C ILE A 44 22.17 -0.14 -10.43
N ALA A 45 23.19 -0.05 -11.27
CA ALA A 45 23.15 0.71 -12.51
C ALA A 45 23.21 -0.23 -13.71
N THR A 46 22.35 -0.03 -14.70
CA THR A 46 22.32 -0.78 -15.95
C THR A 46 22.49 0.17 -17.14
N SER A 47 23.33 -0.19 -18.11
CA SER A 47 23.48 0.56 -19.37
C SER A 47 22.95 -0.25 -20.54
N SER A 48 22.36 0.41 -21.53
CA SER A 48 21.80 -0.26 -22.72
C SER A 48 22.23 0.39 -24.03
N PHE A 49 22.13 -0.36 -25.13
CA PHE A 49 22.25 0.16 -26.49
C PHE A 49 21.19 1.20 -26.87
N ASP A 50 20.12 1.31 -26.08
CA ASP A 50 19.11 2.37 -26.23
C ASP A 50 19.64 3.79 -25.91
N ARG A 51 20.92 3.88 -25.52
CA ARG A 51 21.64 5.11 -25.13
C ARG A 51 21.17 5.68 -23.79
N THR A 52 20.61 4.84 -22.94
CA THR A 52 20.17 5.20 -21.59
C THR A 52 20.92 4.39 -20.53
N VAL A 53 20.93 4.95 -19.32
CA VAL A 53 21.36 4.28 -18.10
C VAL A 53 20.19 4.34 -17.14
N MET A 54 19.82 3.19 -16.57
CA MET A 54 18.78 3.09 -15.55
C MET A 54 19.41 2.76 -14.20
N ILE A 55 18.85 3.35 -13.15
CA ILE A 55 19.27 3.14 -11.77
C ILE A 55 18.13 2.44 -11.05
N TRP A 56 18.45 1.34 -10.39
CA TRP A 56 17.52 0.48 -9.67
C TRP A 56 17.90 0.48 -8.20
N ASP A 57 16.91 0.48 -7.31
CA ASP A 57 17.10 0.19 -5.90
C ASP A 57 16.57 -1.21 -5.62
N ALA A 58 17.47 -2.14 -5.30
CA ALA A 58 17.12 -3.52 -4.97
C ALA A 58 16.41 -3.65 -3.61
N ALA A 59 16.45 -2.62 -2.75
CA ALA A 59 15.78 -2.63 -1.44
C ALA A 59 14.31 -2.21 -1.53
N MET A 60 13.90 -1.47 -2.56
CA MET A 60 12.50 -1.14 -2.80
C MET A 60 11.81 -2.29 -3.56
N CYS A 61 11.70 -3.43 -2.89
CA CYS A 61 10.47 -4.19 -2.94
C CYS A 61 9.88 -4.08 -1.54
N GLU A 62 9.00 -3.09 -1.38
CA GLU A 62 8.16 -3.03 -0.20
C GLU A 62 7.34 -4.32 -0.17
N GLU A 63 7.47 -5.04 0.94
CA GLU A 63 6.34 -5.79 1.47
C GLU A 63 5.23 -4.74 1.60
N GLU A 64 4.27 -4.74 0.66
CA GLU A 64 2.93 -4.29 0.99
C GLU A 64 2.42 -5.32 2.02
N GLU A 65 2.80 -5.13 3.28
CA GLU A 65 2.12 -5.77 4.40
C GLU A 65 0.64 -5.37 4.28
N GLU A 66 -0.22 -6.38 4.16
CA GLU A 66 -1.64 -6.24 4.38
C GLU A 66 -1.83 -5.65 5.79
N GLU A 67 -2.19 -4.37 5.86
CA GLU A 67 -2.77 -3.79 7.08
C GLU A 67 -4.10 -4.51 7.33
N GLU A 68 -4.08 -5.49 8.23
CA GLU A 68 -5.27 -6.01 8.89
C GLU A 68 -5.96 -4.86 9.62
N ASP A 69 -7.01 -4.30 9.01
CA ASP A 69 -7.95 -3.38 9.65
C ASP A 69 -8.73 -4.11 10.77
N GLU A 70 -8.08 -4.41 11.91
CA GLU A 70 -8.75 -4.60 13.18
C GLU A 70 -9.13 -3.22 13.76
N GLN A 71 -10.19 -2.60 13.25
CA GLN A 71 -10.89 -1.55 14.00
C GLN A 71 -12.24 -2.03 14.55
N THR A 72 -12.09 -2.53 15.77
CA THR A 72 -13.07 -2.75 16.82
C THR A 72 -14.13 -1.65 16.92
N GLN A 73 -15.39 -2.08 16.81
CA GLN A 73 -16.62 -1.55 17.42
C GLN A 73 -16.47 -0.31 18.34
N VAL A 74 -16.90 0.88 17.88
CA VAL A 74 -17.47 1.95 18.73
C VAL A 74 -18.40 2.87 17.93
N GLU A 75 -19.68 2.51 17.78
CA GLU A 75 -20.72 3.51 17.51
C GLU A 75 -22.08 3.14 18.12
N GLN A 76 -22.08 2.67 19.38
CA GLN A 76 -23.25 2.78 20.26
C GLN A 76 -23.24 4.10 21.04
N VAL A 77 -23.46 5.25 20.38
CA VAL A 77 -23.71 6.51 21.12
C VAL A 77 -24.77 7.44 20.47
N LYS A 78 -25.27 7.19 19.24
CA LYS A 78 -26.15 8.17 18.57
C LYS A 78 -27.66 8.08 18.86
N GLU A 79 -28.14 7.12 19.66
CA GLU A 79 -29.58 7.00 19.96
C GLU A 79 -29.96 7.46 21.37
N ALA A 80 -29.17 8.33 21.98
CA ALA A 80 -29.61 9.19 23.08
C ALA A 80 -30.14 10.53 22.51
N SER A 81 -31.11 10.49 21.59
CA SER A 81 -31.83 11.69 21.16
C SER A 81 -33.18 11.78 21.88
N LYS A 82 -33.27 12.82 22.72
CA LYS A 82 -34.50 13.53 23.13
C LYS A 82 -35.33 12.98 24.32
N LYS A 83 -34.68 12.91 25.48
CA LYS A 83 -35.01 13.80 26.63
C LYS A 83 -36.18 14.79 26.52
N GLU A 84 -37.38 14.41 26.94
CA GLU A 84 -38.39 15.19 27.70
C GLU A 84 -38.58 16.70 27.43
N ASP A 85 -39.79 17.08 27.01
CA ASP A 85 -40.43 18.30 27.54
C ASP A 85 -41.85 17.95 28.03
N LYS A 86 -42.07 18.36 29.27
CA LYS A 86 -43.15 18.06 30.18
C LYS A 86 -44.12 19.24 30.13
N ASP A 87 -45.38 19.01 29.77
CA ASP A 87 -46.46 19.89 30.24
C ASP A 87 -47.76 19.10 30.44
N ILE A 88 -48.11 18.99 31.70
CA ILE A 88 -49.35 18.45 32.23
C ILE A 88 -50.33 19.62 32.26
N SER A 89 -51.44 19.54 31.52
CA SER A 89 -52.62 20.33 31.86
C SER A 89 -53.82 19.40 31.98
N VAL A 90 -54.26 19.22 33.22
CA VAL A 90 -55.55 18.64 33.59
C VAL A 90 -56.55 19.78 33.64
N THR A 91 -57.58 19.74 32.79
CA THR A 91 -58.89 20.30 33.12
C THR A 91 -59.98 19.46 32.45
N ASP A 92 -60.76 18.83 33.32
CA ASP A 92 -62.18 18.53 33.21
C ASP A 92 -62.88 18.83 31.88
N THR A 93 -63.49 17.79 31.29
CA THR A 93 -64.90 17.86 30.89
C THR A 93 -65.49 16.46 30.90
N VAL A 94 -66.34 16.20 31.89
CA VAL A 94 -67.33 15.13 31.87
C VAL A 94 -68.27 15.39 30.69
N SER A 95 -68.43 14.43 29.79
CA SER A 95 -69.55 14.42 28.85
C SER A 95 -70.12 13.01 28.75
N LEU A 96 -70.91 12.68 29.76
CA LEU A 96 -71.92 11.62 29.69
C LEU A 96 -73.10 12.17 28.90
N MET A 97 -73.35 11.69 27.69
CA MET A 97 -74.65 11.84 27.04
C MET A 97 -74.86 10.72 26.02
N ILE A 98 -75.89 9.93 26.33
CA ILE A 98 -76.69 8.98 25.52
C ILE A 98 -75.99 7.80 24.84
#